data_AF-A0A0H3J8C6-F1
#
_entry.id   AF-A0A0H3J8C6-F1
#
_cell.length_a   1.000
_cell.length_b   1.000
_cell.length_c   1.000
_cell.angle_alpha   90.00
_cell.angle_beta   90.00
_cell.angle_gamma   90.00
#
_symmetry.space_group_name_H-M   'P 1'
#
loop_
_entity.id
_entity.type
_entity.pdbx_description
1 polymer ?
#
loop_
_entity_poly.entity_id
_entity_poly.type
_entity_poly.pdbx_seq_one_letter_code
_entity_poly.pdbx_strand_id
1 'polypeptide(L)' 'MKNMIPKAVEIIDDKNLLHRDGVIATKIDSSEEIYSGNGNINLVDFRKYGNTTVCFYRYKED' A
#
# COMPACT_ATOMS: atom_id res chain seq x y z
N MET A 1 -10.38 -6.99 11.64
CA MET A 1 -10.26 -7.22 10.18
C MET A 1 -8.78 -7.17 9.86
N LYS A 2 -8.20 -8.22 9.29
CA LYS A 2 -6.77 -8.27 8.91
C LYS A 2 -6.67 -8.40 7.39
N ASN A 3 -5.54 -8.02 6.81
CA ASN A 3 -5.23 -8.21 5.37
C ASN A 3 -6.17 -7.49 4.39
N MET A 4 -6.62 -6.27 4.72
CA MET A 4 -7.45 -5.48 3.79
C MET A 4 -6.65 -4.76 2.71
N ILE A 5 -5.37 -4.47 2.98
CA ILE A 5 -4.52 -3.71 2.06
C ILE A 5 -4.35 -4.41 0.71
N PRO A 6 -4.04 -5.72 0.62
CA PRO A 6 -3.92 -6.40 -0.67
C PRO A 6 -5.18 -6.22 -1.52
N LYS A 7 -6.35 -6.53 -0.97
CA LYS A 7 -7.64 -6.41 -1.69
C LYS A 7 -7.95 -4.98 -2.12
N ALA A 8 -7.61 -3.99 -1.31
CA ALA A 8 -7.82 -2.58 -1.66
C ALA A 8 -6.89 -2.15 -2.81
N VAL A 9 -5.63 -2.57 -2.79
CA VAL A 9 -4.66 -2.28 -3.86
C VAL A 9 -5.12 -2.92 -5.17
N GLU A 10 -5.54 -4.20 -5.16
CA GLU A 10 -6.08 -4.85 -6.37
C GLU A 10 -7.27 -4.10 -6.95
N ILE A 11 -8.25 -3.69 -6.12
CA ILE A 11 -9.42 -2.95 -6.60
C ILE A 11 -9.03 -1.58 -7.20
N ILE A 12 -8.04 -0.90 -6.61
CA ILE A 12 -7.54 0.39 -7.11
C ILE A 12 -6.87 0.20 -8.46
N ASP A 13 -6.05 -0.84 -8.60
CA ASP A 13 -5.33 -1.15 -9.84
C ASP A 13 -6.31 -1.59 -10.95
N ASP A 14 -7.16 -2.58 -10.68
CA ASP A 14 -8.15 -3.12 -11.62
C ASP A 14 -9.07 -2.04 -12.20
N LYS A 15 -9.41 -1.04 -11.38
CA LYS A 15 -10.33 0.04 -11.76
C LYS A 15 -9.61 1.32 -12.18
N ASN A 16 -8.28 1.32 -12.28
CA ASN A 16 -7.46 2.47 -12.63
C ASN A 16 -7.82 3.73 -11.82
N LEU A 17 -7.95 3.58 -10.49
CA LEU A 17 -8.43 4.64 -9.60
C LEU A 17 -7.31 5.53 -9.06
N LEU A 18 -6.05 5.09 -9.14
CA LEU A 18 -4.91 5.88 -8.70
C LEU A 18 -4.51 6.84 -9.83
N HIS A 19 -4.33 8.12 -9.50
CA HIS A 19 -3.71 9.06 -10.44
C HIS A 19 -2.25 8.66 -10.69
N ARG A 20 -1.67 8.96 -11.87
CA ARG A 20 -0.29 8.58 -12.23
C ARG A 20 0.73 8.95 -11.13
N ASP A 21 0.64 10.17 -10.62
CA ASP A 21 1.50 10.69 -9.53
C ASP A 21 0.86 10.54 -8.12
N GLY A 22 -0.23 9.79 -8.02
CA GLY A 22 -0.97 9.57 -6.79
C GLY A 22 -0.20 8.70 -5.80
N VAL A 23 -0.57 8.78 -4.51
CA VAL A 23 -0.03 7.94 -3.45
C VAL A 23 -1.17 7.31 -2.64
N ILE A 24 -1.04 6.02 -2.37
CA ILE A 24 -1.91 5.32 -1.42
C ILE A 24 -1.18 5.32 -0.07
N ALA A 25 -1.82 5.86 0.96
CA ALA A 25 -1.31 5.79 2.33
C ALA A 25 -2.17 4.83 3.15
N THR A 26 -1.54 3.86 3.81
CA THR A 26 -2.23 2.90 4.68
C THR A 26 -1.55 2.85 6.05
N LYS A 27 -2.23 2.25 7.03
CA LYS A 27 -1.64 1.96 8.33
C LYS A 27 -2.01 0.54 8.78
N ILE A 28 -1.07 -0.10 9.45
CA ILE A 28 -1.23 -1.43 10.09
C ILE A 28 -0.70 -1.39 11.51
N ASP A 29 -1.09 -2.37 12.32
CA ASP A 29 -0.34 -2.65 13.54
C ASP A 29 1.07 -3.15 13.18
N SER A 30 2.09 -2.74 13.92
CA SER A 30 3.49 -3.09 13.66
C SER A 30 3.79 -4.59 13.77
N SER A 31 2.87 -5.39 14.33
CA SER A 31 2.95 -6.86 14.35
C SER A 31 2.42 -7.54 13.08
N GLU A 32 1.74 -6.80 12.21
CA GLU A 32 1.25 -7.31 10.93
C GLU A 32 2.35 -7.28 9.85
N GLU A 33 2.28 -8.21 8.91
CA GLU A 33 3.19 -8.22 7.76
C GLU A 33 2.88 -7.07 6.80
N ILE A 34 3.94 -6.42 6.31
CA ILE A 34 3.82 -5.36 5.31
C ILE A 34 3.63 -6.01 3.94
N TYR A 35 2.49 -5.71 3.31
CA TYR A 35 2.24 -6.08 1.92
C TYR A 35 3.13 -5.27 0.98
N SER A 36 3.82 -5.94 0.04
CA SER A 36 4.79 -5.31 -0.87
C SER A 36 4.17 -4.65 -2.11
N GLY A 37 2.95 -5.04 -2.50
CA GLY A 37 2.32 -4.58 -3.75
C GLY A 37 1.95 -5.73 -4.70
N ASN A 38 1.32 -5.38 -5.83
CA ASN A 38 0.84 -6.32 -6.85
C ASN A 38 1.67 -6.29 -8.16
N GLY A 39 2.81 -5.59 -8.18
CA GLY A 39 3.68 -5.46 -9.35
C GLY A 39 3.48 -4.15 -10.11
N ASN A 40 2.23 -3.69 -10.26
CA ASN A 40 1.90 -2.39 -10.85
C ASN A 40 1.95 -1.29 -9.78
N ILE A 41 1.30 -1.53 -8.64
CA ILE A 41 1.31 -0.65 -7.47
C ILE A 41 2.18 -1.31 -6.41
N ASN A 42 3.30 -0.65 -6.06
CA ASN A 42 4.31 -1.19 -5.17
C ASN A 42 4.54 -0.29 -3.95
N LEU A 43 4.95 -0.91 -2.85
CA LEU A 43 5.39 -0.20 -1.65
C LEU A 43 6.64 0.63 -1.99
N VAL A 44 6.60 1.92 -1.70
CA VAL A 44 7.71 2.85 -1.95
C VAL A 44 8.37 3.36 -0.66
N ASP A 45 7.62 3.43 0.44
CA ASP A 45 8.13 3.82 1.74
C ASP A 45 7.27 3.20 2.84
N PHE A 46 7.86 2.94 4.01
CA PHE A 46 7.13 2.61 5.22
C PHE A 46 7.83 3.16 6.46
N ARG A 47 7.05 3.56 7.45
CA ARG A 47 7.56 4.20 8.67
C ARG A 47 6.89 3.62 9.90
N LYS A 48 7.69 3.15 10.85
CA LYS A 48 7.22 2.62 12.12
C LYS A 48 7.18 3.71 13.19
N TYR A 49 6.04 3.85 13.83
CA TYR A 49 5.77 4.75 14.94
C TYR A 49 5.17 3.94 16.09
N GLY A 50 6.04 3.44 16.97
CA GLY A 50 5.63 2.51 18.04
C GLY A 50 4.95 1.26 17.48
N ASN A 51 3.69 1.05 17.87
CA ASN A 51 2.89 -0.11 17.45
C ASN A 51 2.14 0.13 16.12
N THR A 52 2.37 1.23 15.43
CA THR A 52 1.77 1.48 14.12
C THR A 52 2.84 1.61 13.06
N THR A 53 2.63 0.97 11.92
CA THR A 53 3.42 1.21 10.70
C THR A 53 2.55 1.88 9.66
N VAL A 54 3.03 2.99 9.09
CA VAL A 54 2.41 3.67 7.94
C VAL A 54 3.12 3.19 6.68
N CYS A 55 2.37 2.79 5.67
CA CYS A 55 2.89 2.30 4.39
C CYS A 55 2.43 3.19 3.25
N PHE A 56 3.30 3.41 2.28
CA PHE A 56 3.03 4.24 1.10
C PHE A 56 3.23 3.41 -0.16
N TYR A 57 2.25 3.47 -1.06
CA TYR A 57 2.28 2.77 -2.34
C TYR A 57 2.06 3.73 -3.50
N ARG A 58 2.70 3.47 -4.63
CA ARG A 58 2.55 4.21 -5.89
C ARG A 58 2.64 3.25 -7.06
N TYR A 59 2.27 3.72 -8.25
CA TYR A 59 2.65 3.01 -9.47
C TYR A 59 4.16 2.85 -9.56
N LYS A 60 4.60 1.72 -10.10
CA LYS A 60 6.00 1.48 -10.43
C LYS A 60 6.45 2.56 -11.43
N GLU A 61 7.56 3.23 -11.12
CA GLU A 61 8.22 4.08 -12.09
C GLU A 61 8.88 3.17 -13.15
N ASP A 62 8.72 3.52 -14.43
CA ASP A 62 9.33 2.81 -15.57
C ASP A 62 10.86 2.88 -15.54
#